data_AF-X0WK26-F1
#
_entry.id   AF-X0WK26-F1
#
_cell.length_a   1.000
_cell.length_b   1.000
_cell.length_c   1.000
_cell.angle_alpha   90.00
_cell.angle_beta   90.00
_cell.angle_gamma   90.00
#
_symmetry.space_group_name_H-M   'P 1'
#
loop_
_entity.id
_entity.type
_entity.pdbx_description
1 polymer ?
#
loop_
_entity_poly.entity_id
_entity_poly.type
_entity_poly.pdbx_seq_one_letter_code
_entity_poly.pdbx_strand_id
1 'polypeptide(L)'
;RPEFALLLVTDVSVKCRGGIKEVVKSRDLAYVAKQKNAPPKGHGIEILMAKSRTANDIEIVGFKNIESLEIPSKEDNQLYSLDYEPDPKGSFTIWIDYHKQKIFVAHLEAGTNKPDLLLISSKARPIYEEILNRNLLTKIDHAFYMGRELERAEICLYLGKTYIQNKQTFSFEKPV
;
A
#
# COMPACT_ATOMS: atom_id res chain seq x y z
N ARG A 1 15.80 35.89 18.13
CA ARG A 1 14.48 36.48 17.84
C ARG A 1 13.62 35.39 17.23
N PRO A 2 12.35 35.21 17.62
CA PRO A 2 11.47 34.32 16.88
C PRO A 2 11.26 34.91 15.48
N GLU A 3 11.65 34.17 14.45
CA GLU A 3 11.38 34.51 13.06
C GLU A 3 10.04 33.87 12.70
N PHE A 4 9.05 34.71 12.39
CA PHE A 4 7.74 34.25 11.94
C PHE A 4 7.72 34.23 10.41
N ALA A 5 7.35 33.09 9.85
CA ALA A 5 7.11 32.93 8.42
C ALA A 5 5.66 32.50 8.21
N LEU A 6 4.93 33.23 7.36
CA LEU A 6 3.58 32.87 6.95
C LEU A 6 3.65 32.08 5.64
N LEU A 7 3.01 30.92 5.60
CA LEU A 7 2.88 30.08 4.40
C LEU A 7 1.40 29.99 4.01
N LEU A 8 1.09 30.39 2.78
CA LEU A 8 -0.25 30.23 2.21
C LEU A 8 -0.36 28.86 1.54
N VAL A 9 -1.32 28.05 2.00
CA VAL A 9 -1.55 26.69 1.49
C VAL A 9 -3.06 26.45 1.36
N THR A 10 -3.48 25.72 0.33
CA THR A 10 -4.88 25.34 0.10
C THR A 10 -4.98 23.83 -0.10
N ASP A 11 -6.15 23.26 0.20
CA ASP A 11 -6.47 21.83 0.05
C ASP A 11 -7.76 21.62 -0.78
N VAL A 12 -8.25 22.68 -1.43
CA VAL A 12 -9.60 22.69 -2.03
C VAL A 12 -9.67 21.95 -3.36
N SER A 13 -8.59 21.95 -4.15
CA SER A 13 -8.56 21.29 -5.45
C SER A 13 -7.82 19.96 -5.39
N VAL A 14 -8.12 19.05 -6.32
CA VAL A 14 -7.46 17.75 -6.47
C VAL A 14 -5.93 17.89 -6.61
N LYS A 15 -5.48 18.94 -7.28
CA LYS A 15 -4.06 19.27 -7.47
C LYS A 15 -3.39 19.72 -6.18
N CYS A 16 -4.17 20.20 -5.21
CA CYS A 16 -3.72 20.69 -3.91
C CYS A 16 -4.04 19.71 -2.77
N ARG A 17 -4.65 18.55 -3.07
CA ARG A 17 -5.13 17.60 -2.07
C ARG A 17 -4.02 17.15 -1.12
N GLY A 18 -4.25 17.30 0.18
CA GLY A 18 -3.30 17.05 1.26
C GLY A 18 -2.20 18.11 1.40
N GLY A 19 -2.24 19.23 0.69
CA GLY A 19 -1.19 20.25 0.71
C GLY A 19 -0.92 20.81 2.11
N ILE A 20 -1.97 21.00 2.92
CA ILE A 20 -1.83 21.42 4.32
C ILE A 20 -1.05 20.36 5.11
N LYS A 21 -1.37 19.08 4.91
CA LYS A 21 -0.69 17.95 5.58
C LYS A 21 0.79 17.89 5.20
N GLU A 22 1.14 18.10 3.93
CA GLU A 22 2.54 18.11 3.49
C GLU A 22 3.34 19.24 4.15
N VAL A 23 2.76 20.44 4.27
CA VAL A 23 3.42 21.58 4.92
C VAL A 23 3.57 21.37 6.42
N VAL A 24 2.55 20.85 7.10
CA VAL A 24 2.64 20.49 8.53
C VAL A 24 3.74 19.46 8.76
N LYS A 25 3.79 18.39 7.97
CA LYS A 25 4.86 17.38 8.07
C LYS A 25 6.24 17.95 7.73
N SER A 26 6.33 18.86 6.77
CA SER A 26 7.61 19.50 6.40
C SER A 26 8.14 20.38 7.52
N ARG A 27 7.25 21.11 8.22
CA ARG A 27 7.59 21.85 9.45
C ARG A 27 8.14 20.90 10.52
N ASP A 28 7.45 19.79 10.77
CA ASP A 28 7.85 18.84 11.81
C ASP A 28 9.19 18.18 11.46
N LEU A 29 9.41 17.82 10.19
CA LEU A 29 10.69 17.29 9.71
C LEU A 29 11.82 18.31 9.90
N ALA A 30 11.60 19.57 9.55
CA ALA A 30 12.58 20.64 9.74
C ALA A 30 12.89 20.87 11.22
N TYR A 31 11.88 20.82 12.09
CA TYR A 31 12.04 20.95 13.54
C TYR A 31 12.89 19.81 14.11
N VAL A 32 12.53 18.55 13.82
CA VAL A 32 13.27 17.37 14.30
C VAL A 32 14.71 17.38 13.80
N ALA A 33 14.93 17.71 12.53
CA ALA A 33 16.25 17.80 11.92
C ALA A 33 17.14 18.84 12.61
N LYS A 34 16.57 20.01 12.93
CA LYS A 34 17.25 21.06 13.68
C LYS A 34 17.64 20.58 15.08
N GLN A 35 16.74 19.90 15.80
CA GLN A 35 17.04 19.38 17.13
C GLN A 35 18.12 18.30 17.12
N LYS A 36 18.18 17.49 16.05
CA LYS A 36 19.18 16.44 15.86
C LYS A 36 20.49 16.92 15.23
N ASN A 37 20.60 18.21 14.90
CA ASN A 37 21.71 18.78 14.12
C ASN A 37 22.04 17.95 12.86
N ALA A 38 20.99 17.53 12.14
CA ALA A 38 21.08 16.65 10.99
C ALA A 38 20.31 17.26 9.80
N PRO A 39 20.57 16.82 8.55
CA PRO A 39 19.78 17.24 7.39
C PRO A 39 18.31 16.79 7.52
N PRO A 40 17.33 17.53 6.96
CA PRO A 40 15.90 17.21 7.04
C PRO A 40 15.51 16.04 6.13
N LYS A 41 16.05 14.85 6.42
CA LYS A 41 15.76 13.59 5.74
C LYS A 41 16.01 12.42 6.69
N GLY A 42 15.29 11.30 6.49
CA GLY A 42 15.54 10.07 7.26
C GLY A 42 15.13 10.16 8.73
N HIS A 43 14.07 10.91 9.04
CA HIS A 43 13.54 11.04 10.42
C HIS A 43 12.14 10.44 10.58
N GLY A 44 11.76 9.47 9.72
CA GLY A 44 10.44 8.81 9.79
C GLY A 44 9.26 9.70 9.38
N ILE A 45 9.50 10.94 8.94
CA ILE A 45 8.45 11.87 8.52
C ILE A 45 8.36 11.88 6.99
N GLU A 46 7.29 11.28 6.46
CA GLU A 46 7.03 11.23 5.02
C GLU A 46 6.18 12.40 4.55
N ILE A 47 6.75 13.28 3.72
CA ILE A 47 6.13 14.54 3.30
C ILE A 47 5.29 14.47 2.02
N LEU A 48 5.58 13.54 1.10
CA LEU A 48 4.96 13.53 -0.23
C LEU A 48 3.61 12.82 -0.23
N MET A 49 2.58 13.49 -0.78
CA MET A 49 1.33 12.86 -1.22
C MET A 49 1.30 12.76 -2.75
N ALA A 50 1.06 11.56 -3.27
CA ALA A 50 0.88 11.35 -4.71
C ALA A 50 -0.48 11.92 -5.15
N LYS A 51 -0.48 13.09 -5.78
CA LYS A 51 -1.71 13.80 -6.20
C LYS A 51 -2.08 13.49 -7.64
N SER A 52 -3.38 13.52 -7.93
CA SER A 52 -3.90 13.41 -9.30
C SER A 52 -4.16 14.78 -9.92
N ARG A 53 -4.15 14.85 -11.26
CA ARG A 53 -4.49 16.08 -12.00
C ARG A 53 -5.99 16.39 -11.96
N THR A 54 -6.80 15.33 -11.96
CA THR A 54 -8.27 15.35 -12.01
C THR A 54 -8.81 14.36 -10.98
N ALA A 55 -9.97 14.65 -10.40
CA ALA A 55 -10.72 13.69 -9.59
C ALA A 55 -11.90 13.17 -10.40
N ASN A 56 -12.29 11.94 -10.09
CA ASN A 56 -13.47 11.28 -10.62
C ASN A 56 -14.45 11.00 -9.47
N ASP A 57 -14.58 11.97 -8.56
CA ASP A 57 -15.50 11.87 -7.42
C ASP A 57 -16.93 11.95 -8.00
N ILE A 58 -17.70 10.86 -7.90
CA ILE A 58 -19.06 10.75 -8.43
C ILE A 58 -20.03 10.79 -7.25
N GLU A 59 -20.97 11.73 -7.28
CA GLU A 59 -22.09 11.71 -6.34
C GLU A 59 -23.04 10.56 -6.68
N ILE A 60 -23.44 9.81 -5.66
CA ILE A 60 -24.42 8.74 -5.77
C ILE A 60 -25.80 9.39 -5.95
N VAL A 61 -26.18 9.71 -7.19
CA VAL A 61 -27.48 10.30 -7.53
C VAL A 61 -28.35 9.25 -8.22
N GLY A 62 -29.58 9.05 -7.74
CA GLY A 62 -30.62 8.32 -8.48
C GLY A 62 -30.79 6.83 -8.15
N PHE A 63 -30.02 6.26 -7.22
CA PHE A 63 -30.30 4.92 -6.69
C PHE A 63 -31.48 4.98 -5.70
N LYS A 64 -32.71 5.02 -6.23
CA LYS A 64 -33.93 4.92 -5.42
C LYS A 64 -34.27 3.44 -5.20
N ASN A 65 -34.70 3.09 -3.98
CA ASN A 65 -35.15 1.74 -3.60
C ASN A 65 -34.05 0.65 -3.63
N ILE A 66 -32.81 0.99 -3.29
CA ILE A 66 -31.72 0.02 -3.09
C ILE A 66 -31.29 0.06 -1.64
N GLU A 67 -31.01 -1.11 -1.06
CA GLU A 67 -30.44 -1.21 0.29
C GLU A 67 -29.02 -0.63 0.30
N SER A 68 -28.79 0.33 1.19
CA SER A 68 -27.47 0.92 1.42
C SER A 68 -27.01 0.58 2.83
N LEU A 69 -25.85 -0.08 2.94
CA LEU A 69 -25.19 -0.38 4.20
C LEU A 69 -23.81 0.30 4.23
N GLU A 70 -23.62 1.21 5.18
CA GLU A 70 -22.29 1.79 5.46
C GLU A 70 -21.53 0.84 6.40
N ILE A 71 -20.42 0.28 5.91
CA ILE A 71 -19.58 -0.63 6.69
C ILE A 71 -18.53 0.22 7.42
N PRO A 72 -18.50 0.21 8.77
CA PRO A 72 -17.49 0.96 9.51
C PRO A 72 -16.10 0.41 9.25
N SER A 73 -15.11 1.31 9.14
CA SER A 73 -13.70 0.94 9.08
C SER A 73 -13.30 0.29 10.41
N LYS A 74 -13.12 -1.03 10.45
CA LYS A 74 -12.50 -1.68 11.62
C LYS A 74 -11.05 -1.22 11.72
N GLU A 75 -10.66 -0.67 12.86
CA GLU A 75 -9.29 -0.19 13.16
C GLU A 75 -8.31 -1.34 13.44
N ASP A 76 -8.78 -2.59 13.44
CA ASP A 76 -7.93 -3.75 13.65
C ASP A 76 -6.94 -3.88 12.47
N ASN A 77 -5.70 -3.47 12.74
CA ASN A 77 -4.55 -3.68 11.86
C ASN A 77 -4.24 -5.18 11.62
N GLN A 78 -4.97 -6.09 12.26
CA GLN A 78 -4.99 -7.50 11.87
C GLN A 78 -5.82 -7.65 10.59
N LEU A 79 -5.11 -7.73 9.45
CA LEU A 79 -5.71 -7.92 8.14
C LEU A 79 -6.57 -9.19 8.01
N TYR A 80 -6.56 -10.10 9.01
CA TYR A 80 -7.33 -11.34 9.06
C TYR A 80 -7.69 -11.74 10.50
N SER A 81 -8.97 -11.99 10.76
CA SER A 81 -9.49 -12.55 12.02
C SER A 81 -10.22 -13.90 11.80
N LEU A 82 -10.07 -14.51 10.62
CA LEU A 82 -10.61 -15.84 10.33
C LEU A 82 -9.56 -16.87 10.73
N ASP A 83 -10.02 -18.03 11.22
CA ASP A 83 -9.15 -19.18 11.46
C ASP A 83 -8.41 -19.52 10.15
N TYR A 84 -7.10 -19.26 10.13
CA TYR A 84 -6.29 -19.43 8.92
C TYR A 84 -6.11 -20.92 8.63
N GLU A 85 -6.65 -21.36 7.51
CA GLU A 85 -6.43 -22.70 7.00
C GLU A 85 -5.59 -22.66 5.72
N PRO A 86 -4.39 -23.28 5.67
CA PRO A 86 -3.52 -23.28 4.50
C PRO A 86 -4.19 -23.75 3.20
N ASP A 87 -3.72 -23.27 2.04
CA ASP A 87 -4.20 -23.76 0.74
C ASP A 87 -3.64 -25.17 0.52
N PRO A 88 -4.46 -26.14 0.09
CA PRO A 88 -3.98 -27.45 -0.33
C PRO A 88 -2.89 -27.41 -1.41
N LYS A 89 -2.83 -26.35 -2.23
CA LYS A 89 -1.82 -26.23 -3.29
C LYS A 89 -0.48 -25.69 -2.80
N GLY A 90 -0.45 -25.01 -1.66
CA GLY A 90 0.79 -24.44 -1.14
C GLY A 90 0.61 -23.02 -0.62
N SER A 91 1.72 -22.29 -0.57
CA SER A 91 1.74 -20.90 -0.13
C SER A 91 2.62 -20.05 -1.03
N PHE A 92 2.54 -18.73 -0.86
CA PHE A 92 3.25 -17.78 -1.72
C PHE A 92 4.10 -16.81 -0.89
N THR A 93 5.33 -16.61 -1.34
CA THR A 93 6.21 -15.55 -0.84
C THR A 93 6.40 -14.51 -1.92
N ILE A 94 6.18 -13.24 -1.59
CA ILE A 94 6.22 -12.12 -2.54
C ILE A 94 7.29 -11.12 -2.09
N TRP A 95 8.10 -10.66 -3.04
CA TRP A 95 9.03 -9.55 -2.83
C TRP A 95 9.23 -8.76 -4.12
N ILE A 96 9.86 -7.59 -4.00
CA ILE A 96 10.14 -6.72 -5.14
C ILE A 96 11.62 -6.36 -5.20
N ASP A 97 12.14 -6.23 -6.42
CA ASP A 97 13.48 -5.76 -6.73
C ASP A 97 13.36 -4.43 -7.48
N TYR A 98 13.72 -3.33 -6.81
CA TYR A 98 13.66 -1.99 -7.39
C TYR A 98 14.76 -1.73 -8.42
N HIS A 99 15.89 -2.43 -8.37
CA HIS A 99 16.93 -2.28 -9.38
C HIS A 99 16.50 -2.92 -10.70
N LYS A 100 15.88 -4.10 -10.62
CA LYS A 100 15.36 -4.81 -11.80
C LYS A 100 13.97 -4.34 -12.23
N GLN A 101 13.29 -3.56 -11.40
CA GLN A 101 11.90 -3.16 -11.61
C GLN A 101 10.97 -4.38 -11.80
N LYS A 102 11.10 -5.36 -10.89
CA LYS A 102 10.34 -6.63 -10.94
C LYS A 102 9.74 -7.00 -9.59
N ILE A 103 8.58 -7.65 -9.68
CA ILE A 103 7.88 -8.39 -8.62
C ILE A 103 8.26 -9.86 -8.80
N PHE A 104 8.60 -10.49 -7.68
CA PHE A 104 8.93 -11.90 -7.58
C PHE A 104 7.92 -12.60 -6.70
N VAL A 105 7.48 -13.78 -7.13
CA VAL A 105 6.54 -14.62 -6.40
C VAL A 105 7.01 -16.05 -6.44
N ALA A 106 7.43 -16.56 -5.29
CA ALA A 106 7.73 -17.98 -5.12
C ALA A 106 6.46 -18.70 -4.66
N HIS A 107 6.07 -19.74 -5.39
CA HIS A 107 5.14 -20.74 -4.89
C HIS A 107 5.94 -21.76 -4.07
N LEU A 108 5.38 -22.16 -2.94
CA LEU A 108 5.94 -23.13 -2.01
C LEU A 108 4.99 -24.31 -1.92
N GLU A 109 5.48 -25.51 -2.23
CA GLU A 109 4.67 -26.73 -2.20
C GLU A 109 4.09 -27.01 -0.80
N ALA A 110 2.82 -27.42 -0.75
CA ALA A 110 2.15 -27.78 0.50
C ALA A 110 2.89 -28.92 1.24
N GLY A 111 3.04 -28.77 2.56
CA GLY A 111 3.66 -29.78 3.43
C GLY A 111 5.19 -29.80 3.42
N THR A 112 5.85 -29.41 2.33
CA THR A 112 7.33 -29.33 2.26
C THR A 112 7.85 -27.90 2.44
N ASN A 113 7.03 -26.89 2.11
CA ASN A 113 7.39 -25.47 2.04
C ASN A 113 8.62 -25.20 1.16
N LYS A 114 8.93 -26.10 0.22
CA LYS A 114 10.03 -25.92 -0.72
C LYS A 114 9.55 -25.10 -1.92
N PRO A 115 10.36 -24.13 -2.39
CA PRO A 115 10.02 -23.40 -3.60
C PRO A 115 10.11 -24.34 -4.81
N ASP A 116 9.01 -24.46 -5.55
CA ASP A 116 8.87 -25.29 -6.75
C ASP A 116 8.66 -24.46 -8.02
N LEU A 117 8.24 -23.20 -7.88
CA LEU A 117 8.04 -22.26 -8.98
C LEU A 117 8.35 -20.82 -8.56
N LEU A 118 9.06 -20.10 -9.44
CA LEU A 118 9.31 -18.66 -9.30
C LEU A 118 8.70 -17.91 -10.48
N LEU A 119 7.75 -17.02 -10.19
CA LEU A 119 7.11 -16.12 -11.14
C LEU A 119 7.73 -14.73 -11.03
N ILE A 120 8.03 -14.11 -12.17
CA ILE A 120 8.71 -12.80 -12.23
C ILE A 120 8.02 -11.92 -13.27
N SER A 121 7.58 -10.74 -12.87
CA SER A 121 6.98 -9.76 -13.79
C SER A 121 7.13 -8.34 -13.24
N SER A 122 7.01 -7.32 -14.09
CA SER A 122 6.89 -5.93 -13.64
C SER A 122 5.44 -5.52 -13.37
N LYS A 123 4.48 -6.44 -13.56
CA LYS A 123 3.04 -6.24 -13.43
C LYS A 123 2.41 -7.39 -12.64
N ALA A 124 1.44 -7.07 -11.79
CA ALA A 124 0.69 -8.02 -10.96
C ALA A 124 -0.15 -8.97 -11.79
N ARG A 125 -0.89 -8.43 -12.77
CA ARG A 125 -1.86 -9.19 -13.57
C ARG A 125 -1.27 -10.44 -14.26
N PRO A 126 -0.14 -10.37 -15.00
CA PRO A 126 0.45 -11.56 -15.61
C PRO A 126 0.83 -12.66 -14.60
N ILE A 127 1.25 -12.27 -13.39
CA ILE A 127 1.58 -13.25 -12.33
C ILE A 127 0.31 -13.95 -11.88
N TYR A 128 -0.76 -13.18 -11.62
CA TYR A 128 -2.04 -13.74 -11.20
C TYR A 128 -2.66 -14.65 -12.26
N GLU A 129 -2.62 -14.25 -13.54
CA GLU A 129 -3.09 -15.08 -14.66
C GLU A 129 -2.31 -16.40 -14.73
N GLU A 130 -0.98 -16.38 -14.53
CA GLU A 130 -0.18 -17.60 -14.53
C GLU A 130 -0.48 -18.54 -13.34
N ILE A 131 -0.75 -17.98 -12.16
CA ILE A 131 -1.19 -18.73 -10.97
C ILE A 131 -2.51 -19.46 -11.26
N LEU A 132 -3.46 -18.79 -11.92
CA LEU A 132 -4.74 -19.38 -12.31
C LEU A 132 -4.57 -20.45 -13.39
N ASN A 133 -3.80 -20.17 -14.44
CA ASN A 133 -3.56 -21.10 -15.54
C ASN A 133 -2.95 -22.43 -15.05
N ARG A 134 -2.12 -22.37 -14.00
CA ARG A 134 -1.48 -23.53 -13.38
C ARG A 134 -2.28 -24.17 -12.25
N ASN A 135 -3.45 -23.62 -11.89
CA ASN A 135 -4.28 -24.07 -10.76
C ASN A 135 -3.48 -24.20 -9.45
N LEU A 136 -2.68 -23.17 -9.12
CA LEU A 136 -1.84 -23.11 -7.90
C LEU A 136 -2.56 -22.55 -6.66
N LEU A 137 -3.84 -22.22 -6.79
CA LEU A 137 -4.71 -21.75 -5.72
C LEU A 137 -6.04 -22.49 -5.80
N THR A 138 -6.60 -22.84 -4.65
CA THR A 138 -7.92 -23.49 -4.59
C THR A 138 -8.92 -22.71 -3.77
N LYS A 139 -8.47 -21.94 -2.78
CA LYS A 139 -9.35 -21.18 -1.90
C LYS A 139 -9.56 -19.73 -2.38
N ILE A 140 -10.81 -19.27 -2.29
CA ILE A 140 -11.21 -17.96 -2.81
C ILE A 140 -10.65 -16.79 -1.98
N ASP A 141 -10.62 -16.94 -0.66
CA ASP A 141 -10.01 -15.99 0.28
C ASP A 141 -8.50 -15.84 0.02
N HIS A 142 -7.82 -16.94 -0.31
CA HIS A 142 -6.42 -16.89 -0.74
C HIS A 142 -6.24 -16.22 -2.09
N ALA A 143 -7.15 -16.41 -3.04
CA ALA A 143 -7.14 -15.68 -4.30
C ALA A 143 -7.32 -14.16 -4.08
N PHE A 144 -8.20 -13.75 -3.17
CA PHE A 144 -8.36 -12.34 -2.79
C PHE A 144 -7.11 -11.78 -2.11
N TYR A 145 -6.52 -12.54 -1.18
CA TYR A 145 -5.24 -12.18 -0.53
C TYR A 145 -4.14 -11.94 -1.57
N MET A 146 -3.98 -12.88 -2.50
CA MET A 146 -2.96 -12.80 -3.55
C MET A 146 -3.20 -11.60 -4.47
N GLY A 147 -4.43 -11.35 -4.89
CA GLY A 147 -4.76 -10.17 -5.68
C GLY A 147 -4.35 -8.88 -4.98
N ARG A 148 -4.70 -8.75 -3.69
CA ARG A 148 -4.35 -7.58 -2.89
C ARG A 148 -2.84 -7.39 -2.71
N GLU A 149 -2.11 -8.46 -2.39
CA GLU A 149 -0.65 -8.37 -2.20
C GLU A 149 0.09 -8.07 -3.51
N LEU A 150 -0.33 -8.66 -4.63
CA LEU A 150 0.27 -8.39 -5.94
C LEU A 150 0.03 -6.96 -6.41
N GLU A 151 -1.19 -6.45 -6.28
CA GLU A 151 -1.51 -5.06 -6.63
C GLU A 151 -0.72 -4.09 -5.74
N ARG A 152 -0.64 -4.37 -4.43
CA ARG A 152 0.17 -3.59 -3.49
C ARG A 152 1.65 -3.61 -3.84
N ALA A 153 2.20 -4.76 -4.25
CA ALA A 153 3.58 -4.88 -4.71
C ALA A 153 3.83 -4.05 -5.98
N GLU A 154 2.90 -4.06 -6.95
CA GLU A 154 2.98 -3.24 -8.15
C GLU A 154 2.94 -1.73 -7.83
N ILE A 155 2.03 -1.31 -6.95
CA ILE A 155 1.93 0.09 -6.50
C ILE A 155 3.22 0.52 -5.79
N CYS A 156 3.74 -0.33 -4.89
CA CYS A 156 5.01 -0.08 -4.19
C CYS A 156 6.18 0.09 -5.17
N LEU A 157 6.26 -0.79 -6.18
CA LEU A 157 7.27 -0.72 -7.22
C LEU A 157 7.18 0.59 -8.01
N TYR A 158 5.96 0.99 -8.39
CA TYR A 158 5.70 2.24 -9.11
C TYR A 158 6.04 3.49 -8.28
N LEU A 159 5.69 3.50 -6.99
CA LEU A 159 5.90 4.66 -6.11
C LEU A 159 7.29 4.71 -5.47
N GLY A 160 8.09 3.65 -5.60
CA GLY A 160 9.36 3.50 -4.86
C GLY A 160 9.17 3.35 -3.35
N LYS A 161 8.02 2.83 -2.91
CA LYS A 161 7.65 2.64 -1.51
C LYS A 161 7.94 1.22 -1.05
N THR A 162 8.58 1.06 0.10
CA THR A 162 8.91 -0.25 0.67
C THR A 162 7.69 -1.17 0.75
N TYR A 163 7.73 -2.26 0.00
CA TYR A 163 6.80 -3.37 0.12
C TYR A 163 7.29 -4.35 1.19
N ILE A 164 6.40 -4.72 2.11
CA ILE A 164 6.59 -5.84 3.03
C ILE A 164 5.28 -6.62 3.05
N GLN A 165 5.33 -7.90 2.69
CA GLN A 165 4.17 -8.79 2.71
C GLN A 165 3.51 -8.77 4.10
N ASN A 166 2.17 -8.78 4.14
CA ASN A 166 1.36 -8.71 5.36
C ASN A 166 1.50 -7.44 6.23
N LYS A 167 2.21 -6.40 5.78
CA LYS A 167 2.25 -5.09 6.47
C LYS A 167 1.60 -4.01 5.65
N GLN A 168 0.81 -3.14 6.27
CA GLN A 168 0.26 -1.98 5.56
C GLN A 168 1.39 -1.08 5.01
N THR A 169 1.27 -0.67 3.75
CA THR A 169 2.27 0.17 3.07
C THR A 169 2.17 1.63 3.53
N PHE A 170 0.94 2.13 3.70
CA PHE A 170 0.68 3.49 4.15
C PHE A 170 0.07 3.45 5.55
N SER A 171 0.91 3.49 6.58
CA SER A 171 0.46 3.68 7.95
C SER A 171 0.51 5.17 8.32
N PHE A 172 -0.50 5.63 9.04
CA PHE A 172 -0.43 6.91 9.75
C PHE A 172 0.24 6.63 11.10
N GLU A 173 1.55 6.38 11.10
CA GLU A 173 2.27 6.36 12.37
C GLU A 173 2.23 7.78 12.95
N LYS A 174 1.78 7.89 14.21
CA LYS A 174 1.98 9.12 14.97
C LYS A 174 3.50 9.28 15.09
N PRO A 175 4.07 10.45 14.76
CA PRO A 175 5.48 10.68 14.99
C PRO A 175 5.78 10.45 16.48
N VAL A 176 6.80 9.62 16.74
CA VAL A 176 7.37 9.39 18.07
C VAL A 176 8.07 10.66 18.56
#